data_AF-A0A7S2FK25-F1
#
_entry.id   AF-A0A7S2FK25-F1
#
_cell.length_a   1.000
_cell.length_b   1.000
_cell.length_c   1.000
_cell.angle_alpha   90.00
_cell.angle_beta   90.00
_cell.angle_gamma   90.00
#
_symmetry.space_group_name_H-M   'P 1'
#
loop_
_entity.id
_entity.type
_entity.pdbx_description
1 polymer ?
#
loop_
_entity_poly.entity_id
_entity_poly.type
_entity_poly.pdbx_seq_one_letter_code
_entity_poly.pdbx_strand_id
1 'polypeptide(L)'
;SVLARFDGLLDAEACRAQCSSTSDAGCAAWTWGEASAEEGVAGICLLKRLEPGEKPLAVPKPGVVSGLVCSTSIARSVAPAANAPDCAEHQDVDFWTKHALRTVSGIWSARACSVTCGAASACGAWTWVRAQQNCFLKRLE
;
A
#
# COMPACT_ATOMS: atom_id res chain seq x y z
N SER A 1 -12.91 0.24 -13.42
CA SER A 1 -12.55 0.48 -14.85
C SER A 1 -11.16 1.08 -15.02
N VAL A 2 -10.50 0.91 -16.19
CA VAL A 2 -9.21 1.59 -16.48
C VAL A 2 -9.43 3.09 -16.58
N LEU A 3 -8.63 3.85 -15.84
CA LEU A 3 -8.66 5.31 -15.77
C LEU A 3 -7.61 5.94 -16.68
N ALA A 4 -6.38 5.43 -16.62
CA ALA A 4 -5.26 5.92 -17.41
C ALA A 4 -4.21 4.82 -17.61
N ARG A 5 -3.40 4.97 -18.65
CA ARG A 5 -2.25 4.13 -18.95
C ARG A 5 -1.02 5.01 -19.10
N PHE A 6 0.08 4.60 -18.48
CA PHE A 6 1.38 5.24 -18.64
C PHE A 6 2.40 4.20 -19.09
N ASP A 7 3.16 4.56 -20.10
CA ASP A 7 4.29 3.78 -20.61
C ASP A 7 5.59 4.46 -20.12
N GLY A 8 6.59 3.67 -19.71
CA GLY A 8 7.92 4.19 -19.36
C GLY A 8 8.10 4.72 -17.93
N LEU A 9 7.18 4.39 -17.01
CA LEU A 9 7.51 4.47 -15.58
C LEU A 9 8.59 3.43 -15.27
N LEU A 10 9.45 3.69 -14.27
CA LEU A 10 10.61 2.84 -14.04
C LEU A 10 10.27 1.62 -13.18
N ASP A 11 9.27 1.74 -12.30
CA ASP A 11 8.92 0.71 -11.34
C ASP A 11 7.48 0.85 -10.78
N ALA A 12 7.13 -0.10 -9.92
CA ALA A 12 5.82 -0.17 -9.27
C ALA A 12 5.56 0.98 -8.30
N GLU A 13 6.59 1.58 -7.70
CA GLU A 13 6.47 2.68 -6.74
C GLU A 13 6.12 3.97 -7.50
N ALA A 14 6.77 4.23 -8.62
CA ALA A 14 6.38 5.31 -9.53
C ALA A 14 4.93 5.16 -10.03
N CYS A 15 4.50 3.94 -10.37
CA CYS A 15 3.11 3.67 -10.77
C CYS A 15 2.11 3.91 -9.63
N ARG A 16 2.45 3.50 -8.40
CA ARG A 16 1.67 3.82 -7.19
C ARG A 16 1.57 5.32 -6.99
N ALA A 17 2.71 6.03 -7.02
CA ALA A 17 2.77 7.48 -6.79
C ALA A 17 1.90 8.23 -7.80
N GLN A 18 1.93 7.79 -9.07
CA GLN A 18 1.06 8.34 -10.11
C GLN A 18 -0.43 8.12 -9.78
N CYS A 19 -0.82 6.94 -9.30
CA CYS A 19 -2.19 6.70 -8.85
C CYS A 19 -2.56 7.59 -7.66
N SER A 20 -1.69 7.70 -6.66
CA SER A 20 -1.91 8.54 -5.47
C SER A 20 -2.14 9.99 -5.86
N SER A 21 -1.33 10.53 -6.77
CA SER A 21 -1.48 11.89 -7.32
C SER A 21 -2.71 12.06 -8.21
N THR A 22 -3.32 10.96 -8.67
CA THR A 22 -4.53 10.93 -9.51
C THR A 22 -5.78 10.54 -8.69
N SER A 23 -5.70 10.60 -7.35
CA SER A 23 -6.80 10.20 -6.46
C SER A 23 -8.03 11.10 -6.58
N ASP A 24 -7.86 12.41 -6.79
CA ASP A 24 -8.97 13.34 -7.05
C ASP A 24 -9.70 13.04 -8.37
N ALA A 25 -8.97 12.52 -9.36
CA ALA A 25 -9.54 12.00 -10.59
C ALA A 25 -10.13 10.59 -10.41
N GLY A 26 -10.09 10.03 -9.20
CA GLY A 26 -10.71 8.75 -8.84
C GLY A 26 -9.83 7.53 -9.09
N CYS A 27 -8.51 7.66 -9.15
CA CYS A 27 -7.65 6.49 -9.07
C CYS A 27 -7.80 5.85 -7.68
N ALA A 28 -8.13 4.56 -7.67
CA ALA A 28 -8.32 3.78 -6.44
C ALA A 28 -7.44 2.51 -6.44
N ALA A 29 -7.04 2.04 -7.62
CA ALA A 29 -6.18 0.89 -7.79
C ALA A 29 -5.19 1.11 -8.93
N TRP A 30 -4.05 0.45 -8.87
CA TRP A 30 -3.02 0.51 -9.91
C TRP A 30 -2.40 -0.86 -10.14
N THR A 31 -1.87 -1.07 -11.35
CA THR A 31 -1.15 -2.27 -11.75
C THR A 31 0.07 -1.86 -12.56
N TRP A 32 1.24 -2.36 -12.19
CA TRP A 32 2.51 -2.20 -12.88
C TRP A 32 2.96 -3.53 -13.48
N GLY A 33 3.31 -3.54 -14.76
CA GLY A 33 3.96 -4.69 -15.39
C GLY A 33 5.48 -4.66 -15.23
N GLU A 34 6.02 -5.66 -14.55
CA GLU A 34 7.46 -5.85 -14.42
C GLU A 34 8.09 -6.27 -15.76
N ALA A 35 9.42 -6.24 -15.86
CA ALA A 35 10.12 -6.67 -17.07
C ALA A 35 9.84 -8.14 -17.46
N SER A 36 9.44 -8.96 -16.50
CA SER A 36 9.06 -10.37 -16.67
C SER A 36 7.57 -10.58 -17.02
N ALA A 37 6.78 -9.50 -17.15
CA ALA A 37 5.40 -9.59 -17.57
C ALA A 37 5.26 -10.08 -19.02
N GLU A 38 4.07 -10.56 -19.36
CA GLU A 38 3.72 -10.90 -20.75
C GLU A 38 3.99 -9.73 -21.71
N GLU A 39 4.26 -10.05 -22.97
CA GLU A 39 4.51 -9.05 -24.02
C GLU A 39 3.35 -8.06 -24.11
N GLY A 40 3.66 -6.76 -24.14
CA GLY A 40 2.65 -5.70 -24.11
C GLY A 40 2.04 -5.42 -22.74
N VAL A 41 2.59 -5.99 -21.66
CA VAL A 41 2.31 -5.63 -20.26
C VAL A 41 3.54 -5.07 -19.55
N ALA A 42 4.74 -5.53 -19.93
CA ALA A 42 5.99 -5.07 -19.33
C ALA A 42 6.18 -3.55 -19.51
N GLY A 43 6.57 -2.86 -18.43
CA GLY A 43 6.80 -1.41 -18.45
C GLY A 43 5.54 -0.55 -18.50
N ILE A 44 4.37 -1.15 -18.29
CA ILE A 44 3.08 -0.46 -18.38
C ILE A 44 2.45 -0.29 -17.01
N CYS A 45 2.07 0.94 -16.70
CA CYS A 45 1.28 1.29 -15.54
C CYS A 45 -0.18 1.52 -15.93
N LEU A 46 -1.08 0.79 -15.30
CA LEU A 46 -2.53 0.92 -15.46
C LEU A 46 -3.13 1.47 -14.18
N LEU A 47 -3.69 2.68 -14.27
CA LEU A 47 -4.49 3.28 -13.23
C LEU A 47 -5.94 2.85 -13.39
N LYS A 48 -6.63 2.57 -12.28
CA LYS A 48 -7.99 2.04 -12.28
C LYS A 48 -8.84 2.80 -11.27
N ARG A 49 -10.05 3.14 -11.69
CA ARG A 49 -11.13 3.62 -10.84
C ARG A 49 -11.89 2.43 -10.25
N LEU A 50 -12.27 2.56 -8.99
CA LEU A 50 -13.29 1.75 -8.35
C LEU A 50 -14.49 2.64 -8.05
N GLU A 51 -15.68 2.17 -8.39
CA GLU A 51 -16.93 2.84 -8.03
C GLU A 51 -17.16 2.73 -6.51
N PRO A 52 -17.96 3.64 -5.91
CA PRO A 52 -18.32 3.54 -4.49
C PRO A 52 -18.92 2.18 -4.15
N GLY A 53 -18.31 1.47 -3.20
CA GLY A 53 -18.75 0.14 -2.78
C GLY A 53 -18.32 -1.03 -3.68
N GLU A 54 -17.66 -0.75 -4.82
CA GLU A 54 -17.07 -1.77 -5.67
C GLU A 54 -15.85 -2.39 -4.98
N LYS A 55 -15.82 -3.73 -4.89
CA LYS A 55 -14.66 -4.47 -4.39
C LYS A 55 -13.75 -4.84 -5.57
N PRO A 56 -12.46 -4.50 -5.53
CA PRO A 56 -11.53 -4.89 -6.59
C PRO A 56 -11.39 -6.41 -6.65
N LEU A 57 -11.64 -6.98 -7.84
CA LEU A 57 -11.40 -8.39 -8.09
C LEU A 57 -9.90 -8.62 -8.33
N ALA A 58 -9.27 -9.41 -7.47
CA ALA A 58 -7.88 -9.82 -7.63
C ALA A 58 -7.81 -11.10 -8.50
N VAL A 59 -7.23 -10.98 -9.69
CA VAL A 59 -6.96 -12.11 -10.58
C VAL A 59 -5.45 -12.36 -10.62
N PRO A 60 -4.96 -13.59 -10.38
CA PRO A 60 -3.54 -13.91 -10.50
C PRO A 60 -3.05 -13.65 -11.92
N LYS A 61 -2.00 -12.85 -12.05
CA LYS A 61 -1.31 -12.62 -13.32
C LYS A 61 0.21 -12.57 -13.07
N PRO A 62 1.01 -13.43 -13.71
CA PRO A 62 2.47 -13.41 -13.54
C PRO A 62 3.09 -12.10 -14.02
N GLY A 63 4.15 -11.65 -13.32
CA GLY A 63 4.94 -10.48 -13.71
C GLY A 63 4.26 -9.13 -13.53
N VAL A 64 3.17 -9.04 -12.76
CA VAL A 64 2.56 -7.74 -12.41
C VAL A 64 2.59 -7.50 -10.90
N VAL A 65 2.82 -6.24 -10.54
CA VAL A 65 2.64 -5.70 -9.19
C VAL A 65 1.35 -4.88 -9.19
N SER A 66 0.53 -5.00 -8.16
CA SER A 66 -0.72 -4.22 -8.07
C SER A 66 -0.96 -3.73 -6.64
N GLY A 67 -1.67 -2.62 -6.52
CA GLY A 67 -2.01 -2.04 -5.23
C GLY A 67 -3.27 -1.18 -5.26
N LEU A 68 -3.77 -0.87 -4.07
CA LEU A 68 -4.83 0.11 -3.85
C LEU A 68 -4.20 1.39 -3.30
N VAL A 69 -4.79 2.54 -3.61
CA VAL A 69 -4.47 3.80 -2.93
C VAL A 69 -5.52 4.06 -1.87
N CYS A 70 -5.06 4.50 -0.69
CA CYS A 70 -5.96 4.93 0.38
C CYS A 70 -6.64 6.23 -0.05
N SER A 71 -7.79 6.11 -0.71
CA SER A 71 -8.58 7.28 -1.08
C SER A 71 -9.36 7.76 0.14
N THR A 72 -8.90 8.85 0.76
CA THR A 72 -9.65 9.62 1.76
C THR A 72 -11.00 10.13 1.23
N SER A 73 -11.24 10.05 -0.08
CA SER A 73 -12.48 10.45 -0.74
C SER A 73 -13.63 9.45 -0.59
N ILE A 74 -13.37 8.21 -0.13
CA ILE A 74 -14.44 7.25 0.23
C ILE A 74 -15.03 7.57 1.63
N ALA A 75 -14.43 8.50 2.37
CA ALA A 75 -14.92 8.93 3.68
C ALA A 75 -15.82 10.18 3.64
N ARG A 76 -16.17 10.71 2.45
CA ARG A 76 -16.81 12.04 2.36
C ARG A 76 -18.34 12.07 2.35
N SER A 77 -19.01 11.01 2.83
CA SER A 77 -20.48 11.05 2.98
C SER A 77 -21.00 10.68 4.36
N VAL A 78 -20.15 10.63 5.39
CA VAL A 78 -20.61 10.65 6.79
C VAL A 78 -19.71 11.61 7.58
N ALA A 79 -20.34 12.40 8.45
CA ALA A 79 -19.87 13.64 9.08
C ALA A 79 -18.51 13.54 9.84
N PRO A 80 -17.90 14.68 10.22
CA PRO A 80 -16.52 14.74 10.69
C PRO A 80 -16.43 14.24 12.13
N ALA A 81 -15.61 13.21 12.35
CA ALA A 81 -15.08 12.92 13.67
C ALA A 81 -13.60 12.57 13.50
N ALA A 82 -12.77 13.29 14.25
CA ALA A 82 -11.34 13.18 14.33
C ALA A 82 -10.87 11.72 14.39
N ASN A 83 -9.89 11.38 13.54
CA ASN A 83 -8.91 10.28 13.60
C ASN A 83 -8.59 9.81 12.17
N ALA A 84 -7.86 10.63 11.43
CA ALA A 84 -7.19 10.16 10.21
C ALA A 84 -5.83 9.57 10.63
N PRO A 85 -5.57 8.26 10.47
CA PRO A 85 -4.22 7.74 10.64
C PRO A 85 -3.34 8.30 9.52
N ASP A 86 -2.21 8.88 9.93
CA ASP A 86 -1.23 9.48 9.03
C ASP A 86 -0.65 8.41 8.10
N CYS A 87 -0.91 8.55 6.78
CA CYS A 87 -0.64 7.55 5.77
C CYS A 87 0.59 7.90 4.92
N ALA A 88 1.68 8.33 5.54
CA ALA A 88 2.94 8.65 4.86
C ALA A 88 3.90 7.45 4.88
N GLU A 89 4.49 7.15 3.71
CA GLU A 89 5.66 6.28 3.61
C GLU A 89 6.92 7.09 3.93
N HIS A 90 7.78 6.57 4.80
CA HIS A 90 9.06 7.19 5.11
C HIS A 90 10.19 6.19 4.86
N GLN A 91 11.11 6.56 3.96
CA GLN A 91 12.37 5.85 3.72
C GLN A 91 13.43 6.36 4.72
N ASP A 92 14.21 5.47 5.31
CA ASP A 92 15.30 5.78 6.27
C ASP A 92 14.91 6.59 7.52
N VAL A 93 13.62 6.61 7.89
CA VAL A 93 13.16 7.30 9.11
C VAL A 93 12.83 6.28 10.20
N ASP A 94 13.58 6.33 11.29
CA ASP A 94 13.20 5.67 12.54
C ASP A 94 12.28 6.60 13.35
N PHE A 95 11.00 6.27 13.40
CA PHE A 95 10.07 6.91 14.34
C PHE A 95 10.33 6.37 15.75
N TRP A 96 11.21 7.05 16.47
CA TRP A 96 11.47 6.85 17.89
C TRP A 96 10.24 7.27 18.72
N THR A 97 9.67 6.32 19.46
CA THR A 97 8.79 6.60 20.60
C THR A 97 9.25 5.80 21.80
N LYS A 98 9.02 6.32 23.01
CA LYS A 98 9.58 5.80 24.28
C LYS A 98 9.07 4.40 24.68
N HIS A 99 8.17 3.80 23.89
CA HIS A 99 7.47 2.55 24.21
C HIS A 99 7.38 1.62 23.00
N ALA A 100 8.50 1.00 22.62
CA ALA A 100 8.49 -0.15 21.73
C ALA A 100 7.66 -1.28 22.34
N LEU A 101 6.60 -1.72 21.65
CA LEU A 101 5.59 -2.59 22.23
C LEU A 101 6.02 -4.05 22.24
N ARG A 102 6.58 -4.51 21.11
CA ARG A 102 7.20 -5.84 21.01
C ARG A 102 8.01 -5.98 19.73
N THR A 103 9.16 -6.65 19.84
CA THR A 103 9.89 -7.20 18.69
C THR A 103 9.48 -8.66 18.52
N VAL A 104 9.11 -9.05 17.30
CA VAL A 104 8.79 -10.43 16.93
C VAL A 104 9.82 -10.89 15.89
N SER A 105 10.70 -11.79 16.31
CA SER A 105 11.70 -12.44 15.46
C SER A 105 11.10 -13.62 14.69
N GLY A 106 11.65 -13.93 13.51
CA GLY A 106 11.21 -15.08 12.71
C GLY A 106 9.98 -14.79 11.85
N ILE A 107 9.76 -13.52 11.49
CA ILE A 107 8.75 -13.11 10.53
C ILE A 107 9.44 -12.97 9.18
N TRP A 108 9.06 -13.82 8.23
CA TRP A 108 9.82 -14.02 6.97
C TRP A 108 9.39 -13.06 5.86
N SER A 109 8.36 -12.24 6.12
CA SER A 109 7.86 -11.27 5.15
C SER A 109 7.18 -10.08 5.83
N ALA A 110 7.23 -8.93 5.16
CA ALA A 110 6.47 -7.74 5.53
C ALA A 110 4.96 -8.03 5.66
N ARG A 111 4.42 -8.92 4.82
CA ARG A 111 3.02 -9.37 4.90
C ARG A 111 2.71 -10.11 6.20
N ALA A 112 3.59 -10.99 6.65
CA ALA A 112 3.41 -11.65 7.94
C ALA A 112 3.53 -10.64 9.11
N CYS A 113 4.36 -9.62 8.97
CA CYS A 113 4.48 -8.54 9.96
C CYS A 113 3.20 -7.69 10.04
N SER A 114 2.61 -7.34 8.89
CA SER A 114 1.36 -6.57 8.83
C SER A 114 0.16 -7.33 9.39
N VAL A 115 0.04 -8.63 9.10
CA VAL A 115 -0.99 -9.50 9.69
C VAL A 115 -0.84 -9.58 11.21
N THR A 116 0.39 -9.69 11.69
CA THR A 116 0.69 -9.74 13.13
C THR A 116 0.32 -8.42 13.81
N CYS A 117 0.57 -7.28 13.16
CA CYS A 117 0.13 -5.98 13.65
C CYS A 117 -1.41 -5.86 13.65
N GLY A 118 -2.09 -6.25 12.56
CA GLY A 118 -3.55 -6.20 12.48
C GLY A 118 -4.28 -7.08 13.51
N ALA A 119 -3.62 -8.15 13.98
CA ALA A 119 -4.14 -8.99 15.05
C ALA A 119 -3.93 -8.40 16.46
N ALA A 120 -3.00 -7.47 16.63
CA ALA A 120 -2.72 -6.82 17.89
C ALA A 120 -3.51 -5.51 17.98
N SER A 121 -4.53 -5.47 18.84
CA SER A 121 -5.41 -4.30 19.02
C SER A 121 -4.69 -3.01 19.44
N ALA A 122 -3.49 -3.13 19.99
CA ALA A 122 -2.63 -2.00 20.32
C ALA A 122 -1.67 -1.60 19.17
N CYS A 123 -1.52 -2.40 18.14
CA CYS A 123 -0.57 -2.09 17.07
C CYS A 123 -1.18 -1.12 16.06
N GLY A 124 -0.62 0.09 16.01
CA GLY A 124 -1.00 1.12 15.04
C GLY A 124 -0.02 1.19 13.86
N ALA A 125 1.21 0.70 14.02
CA ALA A 125 2.22 0.69 12.97
C ALA A 125 3.18 -0.50 13.10
N TRP A 126 3.82 -0.89 11.99
CA TRP A 126 4.77 -1.99 11.97
C TRP A 126 5.95 -1.70 11.04
N THR A 127 7.10 -2.27 11.37
CA THR A 127 8.32 -2.20 10.55
C THR A 127 8.88 -3.59 10.38
N TRP A 128 9.16 -4.00 9.15
CA TRP A 128 9.77 -5.30 8.86
C TRP A 128 11.16 -5.13 8.26
N VAL A 129 12.17 -5.71 8.93
CA VAL A 129 13.56 -5.64 8.49
C VAL A 129 13.94 -6.96 7.83
N ARG A 130 14.00 -6.96 6.49
CA ARG A 130 14.30 -8.15 5.67
C ARG A 130 15.61 -8.83 6.08
N ALA A 131 16.68 -8.06 6.26
CA ALA A 131 18.01 -8.57 6.57
C ALA A 131 18.08 -9.34 7.89
N GLN A 132 17.17 -9.03 8.82
CA GLN A 132 17.16 -9.59 10.18
C GLN A 132 15.92 -10.46 10.43
N GLN A 133 15.00 -10.55 9.47
CA GLN A 133 13.69 -11.21 9.60
C GLN A 133 12.93 -10.79 10.87
N ASN A 134 13.10 -9.52 11.23
CA ASN A 134 12.55 -8.94 12.46
C ASN A 134 11.35 -8.07 12.12
N CYS A 135 10.28 -8.24 12.90
CA CYS A 135 9.07 -7.44 12.86
C CYS A 135 8.97 -6.62 14.14
N PHE A 136 8.85 -5.30 14.00
CA PHE A 136 8.70 -4.36 15.10
C PHE A 136 7.27 -3.84 15.11
N LEU A 137 6.53 -4.13 16.17
CA LEU A 137 5.15 -3.67 16.35
C LEU A 137 5.13 -2.42 17.22
N LYS A 138 4.44 -1.38 16.76
CA LYS A 138 4.42 -0.06 17.38
C LYS A 138 2.98 0.34 17.72
N ARG A 139 2.80 0.96 18.90
CA ARG A 139 1.57 1.70 19.22
C ARG A 139 1.62 3.05 18.55
N LEU A 140 0.48 3.51 18.05
CA LEU A 140 0.26 4.92 17.77
C LEU A 140 -0.53 5.48 18.96
N GLU A 141 0.00 6.52 19.59
CA GLU A 141 -0.70 7.30 20.63
C GLU A 141 -1.42 8.48 19.99
#